data_AF-A8RZV3-F1
#
_entry.id   AF-A8RZV3-F1
#
_cell.length_a   1.000
_cell.length_b   1.000
_cell.length_c   1.000
_cell.angle_alpha   90.00
_cell.angle_beta   90.00
_cell.angle_gamma   90.00
#
_symmetry.space_group_name_H-M   'P 1'
#
loop_
_entity.id
_entity.type
_entity.pdbx_description
1 polymer ?
#
loop_
_entity_poly.entity_id
_entity_poly.type
_entity_poly.pdbx_seq_one_letter_code
_entity_poly.pdbx_strand_id
1 'polypeptide(L)'
;MKQTSSKNHSVDQSNPVYHDTYRLLKSYRDAVWNLELEVQHVKREFEIEYESSIDDFLESIYLAGADLNGSKLENYAKSIERSNQMLSLLNSAVEILRNKHKFGEQYYWILYYTYLSPQQLQNADEIIDKLRPHIANISYRTYYRKRPQAIEALSGILWGYTARNCLHIVNQFFPDN
;
A
#
# COMPACT_ATOMS: atom_id res chain seq x y z
N MET A 1 21.87 24.70 -29.52
CA MET A 1 21.42 24.12 -28.22
C MET A 1 20.04 23.51 -28.42
N LYS A 2 19.92 22.18 -28.40
CA LYS A 2 18.61 21.51 -28.49
C LYS A 2 17.92 21.62 -27.13
N GLN A 3 16.83 22.37 -27.07
CA GLN A 3 15.90 22.34 -25.92
C GLN A 3 15.20 20.98 -25.94
N THR A 4 15.56 20.08 -25.04
CA THR A 4 14.76 18.89 -24.75
C THR A 4 13.53 19.34 -23.95
N SER A 5 12.46 19.66 -24.67
CA SER A 5 11.14 19.85 -24.08
C SER A 5 10.73 18.54 -23.39
N SER A 6 10.86 18.51 -22.06
CA SER A 6 10.33 17.43 -21.22
C SER A 6 8.82 17.47 -21.36
N LYS A 7 8.27 16.69 -22.29
CA LYS A 7 6.82 16.46 -22.40
C LYS A 7 6.30 16.07 -21.02
N ASN A 8 5.52 16.97 -20.41
CA ASN A 8 4.86 16.71 -19.14
C ASN A 8 3.90 15.55 -19.34
N HIS A 9 4.15 14.42 -18.66
CA HIS A 9 3.20 13.32 -18.63
C HIS A 9 2.00 13.74 -17.77
N SER A 10 0.86 13.93 -18.43
CA SER A 10 -0.43 14.14 -17.78
C SER A 10 -0.95 12.80 -17.27
N VAL A 11 -1.14 12.71 -15.95
CA VAL A 11 -1.71 11.52 -15.28
C VAL A 11 -3.20 11.47 -15.58
N ASP A 12 -3.68 10.34 -16.08
CA ASP A 12 -5.12 10.11 -16.20
C ASP A 12 -5.71 9.73 -14.84
N GLN A 13 -6.18 10.76 -14.13
CA GLN A 13 -6.80 10.58 -12.82
C GLN A 13 -8.21 10.01 -12.89
N SER A 14 -8.79 9.80 -14.09
CA SER A 14 -10.09 9.13 -14.25
C SER A 14 -9.97 7.61 -14.31
N ASN A 15 -8.75 7.09 -14.39
CA ASN A 15 -8.47 5.66 -14.43
C ASN A 15 -8.92 4.96 -13.12
N PRO A 16 -9.79 3.94 -13.19
CA PRO A 16 -10.25 3.20 -12.01
C PRO A 16 -9.12 2.68 -11.11
N VAL A 17 -8.04 2.15 -11.69
CA VAL A 17 -6.93 1.59 -10.88
C VAL A 17 -6.13 2.68 -10.15
N TYR A 18 -6.07 3.88 -10.71
CA TYR A 18 -5.50 5.04 -10.03
C TYR A 18 -6.36 5.42 -8.82
N HIS A 19 -7.70 5.44 -9.01
CA HIS A 19 -8.64 5.73 -7.93
C HIS A 19 -8.57 4.71 -6.80
N ASP A 20 -8.49 3.42 -7.11
CA ASP A 20 -8.37 2.35 -6.11
C ASP A 20 -7.05 2.47 -5.33
N THR A 21 -5.94 2.72 -6.04
CA THR A 21 -4.64 2.96 -5.40
C THR A 21 -4.68 4.19 -4.49
N TYR A 22 -5.31 5.27 -4.94
CA TYR A 22 -5.45 6.49 -4.13
C TYR A 22 -6.31 6.27 -2.89
N ARG A 23 -7.41 5.51 -3.00
CA ARG A 23 -8.24 5.13 -1.84
C ARG A 23 -7.45 4.30 -0.85
N LEU A 24 -6.73 3.28 -1.33
CA LEU A 24 -5.88 2.43 -0.51
C LEU A 24 -4.81 3.23 0.24
N LEU A 25 -4.15 4.17 -0.43
CA LEU A 25 -3.16 5.06 0.19
C LEU A 25 -3.80 5.97 1.25
N LYS A 26 -5.00 6.49 1.00
CA LYS A 26 -5.70 7.32 1.99
C LYS A 26 -6.08 6.56 3.24
N SER A 27 -6.51 5.31 3.12
CA SER A 27 -6.88 4.46 4.24
C SER A 27 -5.71 3.71 4.86
N TYR A 28 -4.47 3.89 4.37
CA TYR A 28 -3.33 3.07 4.78
C TYR A 28 -3.07 3.14 6.29
N ARG A 29 -2.98 4.35 6.86
CA ARG A 29 -2.71 4.54 8.30
C ARG A 29 -3.82 3.93 9.15
N ASP A 30 -5.07 4.19 8.77
CA ASP A 30 -6.23 3.63 9.46
C ASP A 30 -6.23 2.10 9.37
N ALA A 31 -5.86 1.53 8.23
CA ALA A 31 -5.78 0.08 8.05
C ALA A 31 -4.67 -0.55 8.90
N VAL A 32 -3.50 0.08 8.99
CA VAL A 32 -2.40 -0.37 9.86
C VAL A 32 -2.86 -0.36 11.33
N TRP A 33 -3.44 0.77 11.77
CA TRP A 33 -3.94 0.91 13.13
C TRP A 33 -5.08 -0.05 13.46
N ASN A 34 -6.07 -0.18 12.56
CA ASN A 34 -7.19 -1.08 12.74
C ASN A 34 -6.74 -2.53 12.81
N LEU A 35 -5.74 -2.93 12.03
CA LEU A 35 -5.18 -4.27 12.11
C LEU A 35 -4.54 -4.52 13.48
N GLU A 36 -3.77 -3.57 14.01
CA GLU A 36 -3.21 -3.66 15.36
C GLU A 36 -4.32 -3.77 16.42
N LEU A 37 -5.38 -2.99 16.30
CA LEU A 37 -6.54 -3.04 17.20
C LEU A 37 -7.31 -4.37 17.10
N GLU A 38 -7.53 -4.89 15.89
CA GLU A 38 -8.20 -6.18 15.67
C GLU A 38 -7.48 -7.31 16.38
N VAL A 39 -6.14 -7.34 16.32
CA VAL A 39 -5.34 -8.33 17.05
C VAL A 39 -5.55 -8.22 18.56
N GLN A 40 -5.58 -6.99 19.12
CA GLN A 40 -5.84 -6.81 20.55
C GLN A 40 -7.27 -7.18 20.95
N HIS A 41 -8.24 -6.88 20.09
CA HIS A 41 -9.64 -7.21 20.32
C HIS A 41 -9.86 -8.71 20.35
N VAL A 42 -9.29 -9.46 19.39
CA VAL A 42 -9.36 -10.93 19.37
C VAL A 42 -8.74 -11.54 20.62
N LYS A 43 -7.59 -11.03 21.09
CA LYS A 43 -6.96 -11.48 22.34
C LYS A 43 -7.89 -11.31 23.54
N ARG A 44 -8.51 -10.13 23.67
CA ARG A 44 -9.43 -9.82 24.77
C ARG A 44 -10.70 -10.66 24.73
N GLU A 45 -11.36 -10.73 23.58
CA GLU A 45 -12.59 -11.52 23.42
C GLU A 45 -12.32 -12.99 23.75
N PHE A 46 -11.14 -13.50 23.39
CA PHE A 46 -10.72 -14.84 23.73
C PHE A 46 -10.58 -15.05 25.25
N GLU A 47 -9.86 -14.17 25.93
CA GLU A 47 -9.67 -14.23 27.39
C GLU A 47 -11.00 -14.19 28.15
N ILE A 48 -11.97 -13.41 27.66
CA ILE A 48 -13.31 -13.31 28.26
C ILE A 48 -14.11 -14.58 28.04
N GLU A 49 -14.13 -15.13 26.83
CA GLU A 49 -14.97 -16.29 26.49
C GLU A 49 -14.45 -17.60 27.12
N TYR A 50 -13.12 -17.76 27.20
CA TYR A 50 -12.50 -19.02 27.60
C TYR A 50 -11.83 -18.97 28.98
N GLU A 51 -11.90 -17.84 29.69
CA GLU A 51 -11.23 -17.59 30.99
C GLU A 51 -9.75 -18.03 31.01
N SER A 52 -9.11 -18.04 29.84
CA SER A 52 -7.76 -18.54 29.61
C SER A 52 -7.08 -17.68 28.55
N SER A 53 -5.75 -17.58 28.62
CA SER A 53 -5.02 -16.91 27.55
C SER A 53 -5.10 -17.73 26.26
N ILE A 54 -4.92 -17.07 25.11
CA ILE A 54 -4.82 -17.77 23.81
C ILE A 54 -3.73 -18.84 23.87
N ASP A 55 -2.59 -18.56 24.51
CA ASP A 55 -1.47 -19.49 24.57
C ASP A 55 -1.81 -20.76 25.38
N ASP A 56 -2.41 -20.59 26.56
CA ASP A 56 -2.84 -21.72 27.43
C ASP A 56 -3.94 -22.55 26.75
N PHE A 57 -4.87 -21.88 26.07
CA PHE A 57 -5.92 -22.56 25.32
C PHE A 57 -5.34 -23.39 24.17
N LEU A 58 -4.43 -22.83 23.37
CA LEU A 58 -3.80 -23.56 22.27
C LEU A 58 -3.01 -24.78 22.78
N GLU A 59 -2.37 -24.68 23.94
CA GLU A 59 -1.74 -25.82 24.62
C GLU A 59 -2.77 -26.90 25.00
N SER A 60 -3.91 -26.50 25.57
CA SER A 60 -4.99 -27.43 25.92
C SER A 60 -5.58 -28.17 24.71
N ILE A 61 -5.79 -27.46 23.60
CA ILE A 61 -6.31 -28.02 22.34
C ILE A 61 -5.31 -28.99 21.73
N TYR A 62 -4.03 -28.64 21.76
CA TYR A 62 -2.94 -29.50 21.31
C TYR A 62 -2.88 -30.80 22.12
N LEU A 63 -2.95 -30.71 23.45
CA LEU A 63 -3.00 -31.88 24.34
C LEU A 63 -4.25 -32.73 24.13
N ALA A 64 -5.39 -32.11 23.83
CA ALA A 64 -6.66 -32.80 23.57
C ALA A 64 -6.76 -33.39 22.15
N GLY A 65 -5.86 -33.02 21.23
CA GLY A 65 -5.91 -33.42 19.82
C GLY A 65 -7.13 -32.87 19.07
N ALA A 66 -7.67 -31.72 19.48
CA ALA A 66 -8.86 -31.12 18.88
C ALA A 66 -8.52 -30.24 17.66
N ASP A 67 -9.40 -30.22 16.65
CA ASP A 67 -9.28 -29.35 15.46
C ASP A 67 -10.04 -28.03 15.68
N LEU A 68 -9.48 -26.91 15.20
CA LEU A 68 -10.03 -25.55 15.33
C LEU A 68 -10.75 -25.08 14.05
N ASN A 69 -10.81 -25.93 13.02
CA ASN A 69 -11.51 -25.64 11.77
C ASN A 69 -13.01 -25.33 11.99
N GLY A 70 -13.49 -24.27 11.34
CA GLY A 70 -14.86 -23.75 11.41
C GLY A 70 -15.13 -22.84 12.61
N SER A 71 -14.15 -22.60 13.48
CA SER A 71 -14.34 -21.76 14.67
C SER A 71 -14.43 -20.27 14.36
N LYS A 72 -14.99 -19.49 15.28
CA LYS A 72 -14.93 -18.01 15.22
C LYS A 72 -13.48 -17.52 15.16
N LEU A 73 -12.57 -18.19 15.86
CA LEU A 73 -11.14 -17.89 15.87
C LEU A 73 -10.52 -18.03 14.48
N GLU A 74 -10.85 -19.08 13.72
CA GLU A 74 -10.37 -19.26 12.35
C GLU A 74 -10.86 -18.12 11.43
N ASN A 75 -12.11 -17.68 11.58
CA ASN A 75 -12.66 -16.58 10.80
C ASN A 75 -11.96 -15.24 11.10
N TYR A 76 -11.66 -14.95 12.38
CA TYR A 76 -10.85 -13.80 12.77
C TYR A 76 -9.44 -13.88 12.18
N ALA A 77 -8.78 -15.04 12.32
CA ALA A 77 -7.44 -15.26 11.78
C ALA A 77 -7.39 -15.03 10.26
N LYS A 78 -8.35 -15.58 9.50
CA LYS A 78 -8.45 -15.36 8.05
C LYS A 78 -8.67 -13.90 7.68
N SER A 79 -9.44 -13.14 8.46
CA SER A 79 -9.68 -11.72 8.20
C SER A 79 -8.42 -10.89 8.43
N ILE A 80 -7.76 -11.09 9.57
CA ILE A 80 -6.49 -10.44 9.93
C ILE A 80 -5.41 -10.78 8.90
N GLU A 81 -5.33 -12.05 8.49
CA GLU A 81 -4.38 -12.51 7.48
C GLU A 81 -4.59 -11.77 6.14
N ARG A 82 -5.82 -11.69 5.63
CA ARG A 82 -6.12 -10.98 4.38
C ARG A 82 -5.74 -9.50 4.46
N SER A 83 -6.06 -8.83 5.56
CA SER A 83 -5.68 -7.42 5.79
C SER A 83 -4.15 -7.24 5.82
N ASN A 84 -3.44 -8.13 6.51
CA ASN A 84 -1.98 -8.10 6.59
C ASN A 84 -1.32 -8.39 5.22
N GLN A 85 -1.87 -9.34 4.45
CA GLN A 85 -1.41 -9.63 3.09
C GLN A 85 -1.56 -8.40 2.16
N MET A 86 -2.68 -7.68 2.25
CA MET A 86 -2.88 -6.44 1.48
C MET A 86 -1.85 -5.36 1.84
N LEU A 87 -1.59 -5.15 3.13
CA LEU A 87 -0.56 -4.20 3.57
C LEU A 87 0.85 -4.63 3.13
N SER A 88 1.15 -5.92 3.21
CA SER A 88 2.42 -6.50 2.76
C SER A 88 2.63 -6.36 1.25
N LEU A 89 1.57 -6.54 0.46
CA LEU A 89 1.57 -6.31 -0.98
C LEU A 89 1.86 -4.83 -1.29
N LEU A 90 1.17 -3.91 -0.61
CA LEU A 90 1.42 -2.46 -0.78
C LEU A 90 2.86 -2.10 -0.43
N ASN A 91 3.37 -2.56 0.72
CA ASN A 91 4.74 -2.28 1.15
C ASN A 91 5.76 -2.82 0.13
N SER A 92 5.53 -4.03 -0.39
CA SER A 92 6.37 -4.62 -1.43
C SER A 92 6.34 -3.80 -2.72
N ALA A 93 5.16 -3.33 -3.15
CA ALA A 93 5.01 -2.48 -4.33
C ALA A 93 5.71 -1.12 -4.15
N VAL A 94 5.66 -0.53 -2.95
CA VAL A 94 6.37 0.70 -2.60
C VAL A 94 7.89 0.50 -2.65
N GLU A 95 8.39 -0.63 -2.16
CA GLU A 95 9.83 -0.96 -2.26
C GLU A 95 10.27 -1.19 -3.70
N ILE A 96 9.47 -1.88 -4.52
CA ILE A 96 9.75 -2.01 -5.96
C ILE A 96 9.77 -0.63 -6.63
N LEU A 97 8.79 0.24 -6.32
CA LEU A 97 8.73 1.60 -6.83
C LEU A 97 10.01 2.36 -6.50
N ARG A 98 10.41 2.34 -5.23
CA ARG A 98 11.59 3.04 -4.72
C ARG A 98 12.86 2.60 -5.43
N ASN A 99 13.04 1.28 -5.57
CA ASN A 99 14.30 0.68 -6.01
C ASN A 99 14.41 0.53 -7.54
N LYS A 100 13.30 0.49 -8.28
CA LYS A 100 13.30 0.14 -9.72
C LYS A 100 12.81 1.26 -10.62
N HIS A 101 12.00 2.20 -10.13
CA HIS A 101 11.49 3.28 -10.96
C HIS A 101 12.53 4.40 -11.16
N LYS A 102 12.58 5.01 -12.35
CA LYS A 102 13.53 6.12 -12.68
C LYS A 102 13.44 7.34 -11.75
N PHE A 103 12.30 7.52 -11.10
CA PHE A 103 12.06 8.56 -10.08
C PHE A 103 11.75 7.97 -8.71
N GLY A 104 12.17 6.73 -8.46
CA GLY A 104 11.77 5.90 -7.33
C GLY A 104 11.95 6.57 -5.98
N GLU A 105 13.15 7.05 -5.66
CA GLU A 105 13.41 7.79 -4.40
C GLU A 105 12.47 8.97 -4.21
N GLN A 106 12.32 9.83 -5.23
CA GLN A 106 11.45 11.01 -5.11
C GLN A 106 9.99 10.62 -4.90
N TYR A 107 9.51 9.60 -5.61
CA TYR A 107 8.13 9.12 -5.49
C TYR A 107 7.89 8.43 -4.14
N TYR A 108 8.85 7.65 -3.67
CA TYR A 108 8.83 7.06 -2.34
C TYR A 108 8.65 8.12 -1.26
N TRP A 109 9.50 9.15 -1.22
CA TRP A 109 9.42 10.18 -0.18
C TRP A 109 8.11 10.98 -0.25
N ILE A 110 7.62 11.26 -1.45
CA ILE A 110 6.30 11.89 -1.65
C ILE A 110 5.19 11.01 -1.06
N LEU A 111 5.15 9.72 -1.42
CA LEU A 111 4.14 8.80 -0.91
C LEU A 111 4.26 8.60 0.60
N TYR A 112 5.49 8.51 1.12
CA TYR A 112 5.79 8.30 2.52
C TYR A 112 5.23 9.44 3.38
N TYR A 113 5.67 10.67 3.17
CA TYR A 113 5.21 11.80 3.98
C TYR A 113 3.74 12.17 3.72
N THR A 114 3.19 11.81 2.56
CA THR A 114 1.76 12.07 2.28
C THR A 114 0.86 11.02 2.93
N TYR A 115 1.20 9.73 2.85
CA TYR A 115 0.28 8.63 3.17
C TYR A 115 0.84 7.57 4.13
N LEU A 116 2.13 7.24 4.05
CA LEU A 116 2.68 6.04 4.71
C LEU A 116 3.35 6.33 6.06
N SER A 117 3.69 7.59 6.35
CA SER A 117 4.26 7.99 7.63
C SER A 117 3.30 7.60 8.77
N PRO A 118 3.78 7.04 9.90
CA PRO A 118 2.90 6.62 11.00
C PRO A 118 1.99 7.76 11.50
N GLN A 119 2.55 8.97 11.57
CA GLN A 119 1.80 10.17 11.92
C GLN A 119 1.49 10.97 10.65
N GLN A 120 0.23 11.39 10.52
CA GLN A 120 -0.18 12.30 9.47
C GLN A 120 0.37 13.70 9.74
N LEU A 121 1.05 14.26 8.73
CA LEU A 121 1.50 15.64 8.77
C LEU A 121 0.30 16.59 8.63
N GLN A 122 0.35 17.73 9.31
CA GLN A 122 -0.81 18.62 9.48
C GLN A 122 -1.25 19.26 8.18
N ASN A 123 -0.29 19.62 7.32
CA ASN A 123 -0.55 20.36 6.11
C ASN A 123 0.55 20.13 5.06
N ALA A 124 0.35 20.74 3.89
CA ALA A 124 1.28 20.64 2.79
C ALA A 124 2.63 21.34 3.05
N ASP A 125 2.69 22.40 3.88
CA ASP A 125 3.95 23.05 4.26
C ASP A 125 4.86 22.05 4.97
N GLU A 126 4.32 21.35 5.98
CA GLU A 126 5.08 20.37 6.75
C GLU A 126 5.56 19.20 5.87
N ILE A 127 4.71 18.73 4.95
CA ILE A 127 5.10 17.73 3.94
C ILE A 127 6.27 18.25 3.10
N ILE A 128 6.18 19.48 2.59
CA ILE A 128 7.23 20.06 1.74
C ILE A 128 8.53 20.24 2.51
N ASP A 129 8.46 20.70 3.76
CA ASP A 129 9.62 20.86 4.63
C ASP A 129 10.34 19.51 4.85
N LYS A 130 9.59 18.44 5.11
CA LYS A 130 10.13 17.08 5.22
C LYS A 130 10.68 16.54 3.90
N LEU A 131 10.19 17.00 2.75
CA LEU A 131 10.68 16.59 1.42
C LEU A 131 11.96 17.30 0.99
N ARG A 132 12.29 18.49 1.51
CA ARG A 132 13.46 19.28 1.10
C ARG A 132 14.79 18.52 1.13
N PRO A 133 15.09 17.69 2.16
CA PRO A 133 16.33 16.92 2.19
C PRO A 133 16.40 15.84 1.09
N HIS A 134 15.26 15.41 0.56
CA HIS A 134 15.16 14.28 -0.36
C HIS A 134 14.93 14.70 -1.81
N ILE A 135 14.38 15.89 -2.04
CA ILE A 135 14.02 16.38 -3.37
C ILE A 135 14.49 17.82 -3.53
N ALA A 136 15.55 18.00 -4.32
CA ALA A 136 16.09 19.31 -4.64
C ALA A 136 15.03 20.22 -5.28
N ASN A 137 14.96 21.47 -4.83
CA ASN A 137 14.04 22.50 -5.33
C ASN A 137 12.55 22.09 -5.27
N ILE A 138 12.17 21.28 -4.27
CA ILE A 138 10.76 20.95 -4.03
C ILE A 138 9.99 22.22 -3.64
N SER A 139 8.83 22.38 -4.26
CA SER A 139 7.88 23.46 -3.99
C SER A 139 6.47 22.89 -4.04
N TYR A 140 5.50 23.67 -3.59
CA TYR A 140 4.08 23.37 -3.71
C TYR A 140 3.67 22.86 -5.09
N ARG A 141 4.02 23.62 -6.12
CA ARG A 141 3.70 23.29 -7.52
C ARG A 141 4.32 21.95 -7.91
N THR A 142 5.58 21.74 -7.55
CA THR A 142 6.30 20.51 -7.88
C THR A 142 5.74 19.31 -7.12
N TYR A 143 5.37 19.48 -5.84
CA TYR A 143 4.74 18.46 -5.01
C TYR A 143 3.40 18.02 -5.60
N TYR A 144 2.46 18.96 -5.81
CA TYR A 144 1.14 18.64 -6.35
C TYR A 144 1.18 18.07 -7.77
N ARG A 145 2.22 18.40 -8.55
CA ARG A 145 2.44 17.79 -9.87
C ARG A 145 3.01 16.37 -9.78
N LYS A 146 3.96 16.11 -8.87
CA LYS A 146 4.61 14.79 -8.74
C LYS A 146 3.78 13.78 -7.96
N ARG A 147 2.94 14.23 -7.03
CA ARG A 147 2.05 13.35 -6.23
C ARG A 147 1.19 12.42 -7.09
N PRO A 148 0.39 12.89 -8.06
CA PRO A 148 -0.39 11.99 -8.91
C PRO A 148 0.51 11.07 -9.75
N GLN A 149 1.70 11.53 -10.16
CA GLN A 149 2.65 10.70 -10.92
C GLN A 149 3.22 9.56 -10.08
N ALA A 150 3.43 9.79 -8.78
CA ALA A 150 3.86 8.77 -7.84
C ALA A 150 2.76 7.73 -7.59
N ILE A 151 1.49 8.18 -7.44
CA ILE A 151 0.33 7.29 -7.29
C ILE A 151 0.12 6.44 -8.54
N GLU A 152 0.21 7.03 -9.73
CA GLU A 152 0.10 6.30 -11.01
C GLU A 152 1.21 5.26 -11.17
N ALA A 153 2.46 5.61 -10.83
CA ALA A 153 3.57 4.66 -10.87
C ALA A 153 3.37 3.48 -9.91
N LEU A 154 2.88 3.76 -8.69
CA LEU A 154 2.54 2.70 -7.72
C LEU A 154 1.37 1.84 -8.22
N SER A 155 0.33 2.46 -8.78
CA SER A 155 -0.82 1.79 -9.39
C SER A 155 -0.38 0.84 -10.50
N GLY A 156 0.57 1.25 -11.34
CA GLY A 156 1.13 0.40 -12.40
C GLY A 156 1.78 -0.88 -11.86
N ILE A 157 2.45 -0.80 -10.71
CA ILE A 157 3.09 -1.95 -10.05
C ILE A 157 2.05 -2.85 -9.39
N LEU A 158 1.11 -2.28 -8.62
CA LEU A 158 0.07 -3.03 -7.91
C LEU A 158 -0.85 -3.82 -8.85
N TRP A 159 -1.24 -3.21 -9.97
CA TRP A 159 -2.27 -3.74 -10.87
C TRP A 159 -1.72 -4.25 -12.20
N GLY A 160 -0.38 -4.28 -12.36
CA GLY A 160 0.29 -4.87 -13.53
C GLY A 160 0.01 -4.17 -14.87
N TYR A 161 -0.38 -2.90 -14.86
CA TYR A 161 -0.83 -2.22 -16.09
C TYR A 161 0.29 -2.02 -17.13
N THR A 162 1.55 -2.05 -16.70
CA THR A 162 2.69 -2.11 -17.63
C THR A 162 2.62 -3.35 -18.51
N ALA A 163 2.23 -4.51 -17.97
CA ALA A 163 2.06 -5.73 -18.74
C ALA A 163 0.87 -5.62 -19.72
N ARG A 164 -0.26 -5.01 -19.32
CA ARG A 164 -1.42 -4.82 -20.23
C ARG A 164 -1.12 -3.90 -21.42
N ASN A 165 -0.40 -2.81 -21.19
CA ASN A 165 0.04 -1.92 -22.27
C ASN A 165 1.08 -2.60 -23.17
N CYS A 166 1.99 -3.38 -22.59
CA CYS A 166 2.91 -4.21 -23.37
C CYS A 166 2.18 -5.29 -24.18
N LEU A 167 1.15 -5.94 -23.63
CA LEU A 167 0.35 -6.95 -24.31
C LEU A 167 -0.37 -6.36 -25.54
N HIS A 168 -0.92 -5.16 -25.45
CA HIS A 168 -1.49 -4.49 -26.63
C HIS A 168 -0.44 -4.31 -27.75
N ILE A 169 0.78 -3.87 -27.39
CA ILE A 169 1.88 -3.71 -28.34
C ILE A 169 2.30 -5.08 -28.91
N VAL A 170 2.45 -6.10 -28.05
CA VAL A 170 2.82 -7.46 -28.46
C VAL A 170 1.77 -8.04 -29.42
N ASN A 171 0.49 -7.89 -29.12
CA ASN A 171 -0.61 -8.36 -29.98
C ASN A 171 -0.65 -7.64 -31.34
N GLN A 172 -0.08 -6.43 -31.43
CA GLN A 172 0.07 -5.71 -32.69
C GLN A 172 1.13 -6.33 -33.61
N PHE A 173 2.15 -6.99 -33.04
CA PHE A 173 3.22 -7.67 -33.77
C PHE A 173 3.01 -9.19 -33.90
N PHE A 174 2.26 -9.79 -32.97
CA PHE A 174 1.92 -11.21 -32.90
C PHE A 174 0.41 -11.36 -32.64
N PRO A 175 -0.44 -11.09 -33.63
CA PRO A 175 -1.87 -11.33 -33.49
C PRO A 175 -2.15 -12.82 -33.33
N ASP A 176 -3.08 -13.17 -32.45
CA ASP A 176 -3.57 -14.56 -32.33
C ASP A 176 -4.19 -14.98 -33.68
N ASN A 177 -3.67 -16.06 -34.27
CA ASN A 177 -4.18 -16.65 -35.51
C ASN A 177 -5.59 -17.22 -35.33
#